data_AF-K0VK62-F1
#
_entry.id   AF-K0VK62-F1
#
_cell.length_a   1.000
_cell.length_b   1.000
_cell.length_c   1.000
_cell.angle_alpha   90.00
_cell.angle_beta   90.00
_cell.angle_gamma   90.00
#
_symmetry.space_group_name_H-M   'P 1'
#
loop_
_entity.id
_entity.type
_entity.pdbx_description
1 polymer ?
#
loop_
_entity_poly.entity_id
_entity_poly.type
_entity_poly.pdbx_seq_one_letter_code
_entity_poly.pdbx_strand_id
1 'polypeptide(L)'
;MSAEDRIMLWIGFWATSGLCAYTWYWYIRSFIFYFRSGFDFSEDFGPQVSWSEFQDDERDLANPREKFLVARPVSVLATSFILVCIVLALMEWPCVGCGP
;
A
#
# COMPACT_ATOMS: atom_id res chain seq x y z
N MET A 1 -5.99 -9.81 25.02
CA MET A 1 -5.22 -10.33 23.87
C MET A 1 -4.21 -11.34 24.39
N SER A 2 -4.05 -12.51 23.75
CA SER A 2 -3.02 -13.49 24.15
C SER A 2 -1.61 -13.00 23.78
N ALA A 3 -0.57 -13.56 24.39
CA ALA A 3 0.82 -13.27 24.01
C ALA A 3 1.11 -13.64 22.54
N GLU A 4 0.50 -14.72 22.06
CA GLU A 4 0.63 -15.20 20.67
C GLU A 4 0.00 -14.20 19.68
N ASP A 5 -1.21 -13.71 19.96
CA ASP A 5 -1.90 -12.70 19.14
C ASP A 5 -1.05 -11.42 19.03
N ARG A 6 -0.45 -10.99 20.15
CA ARG A 6 0.40 -9.81 20.20
C ARG A 6 1.67 -10.00 19.35
N ILE A 7 2.30 -11.18 19.38
CA ILE A 7 3.45 -11.50 18.51
C ILE A 7 3.04 -11.42 17.04
N MET A 8 1.88 -11.98 16.68
CA MET A 8 1.38 -11.93 15.31
C MET A 8 1.12 -10.50 14.83
N LEU A 9 0.55 -9.64 15.69
CA LEU A 9 0.37 -8.22 15.39
C LEU A 9 1.69 -7.47 15.22
N TRP A 10 2.71 -7.77 16.02
CA TRP A 10 4.04 -7.18 15.83
C TRP A 10 4.65 -7.60 14.49
N ILE A 11 4.58 -8.88 14.12
CA ILE A 11 5.06 -9.35 12.82
C ILE A 11 4.30 -8.64 11.69
N GLY A 12 2.97 -8.57 11.80
CA GLY A 12 2.12 -7.83 10.85
C GLY A 12 2.48 -6.35 10.76
N PHE A 13 2.78 -5.70 11.89
CA PHE A 13 3.19 -4.30 11.96
C PHE A 13 4.50 -4.08 11.20
N TRP A 14 5.52 -4.90 11.44
CA TRP A 14 6.81 -4.79 10.75
C TRP A 14 6.67 -5.00 9.24
N ALA A 15 5.97 -6.06 8.82
CA ALA A 15 5.75 -6.35 7.40
C ALA A 15 4.95 -5.25 6.70
N THR A 16 3.83 -4.83 7.31
CA THR A 16 2.94 -3.80 6.74
C THR A 16 3.62 -2.43 6.71
N SER A 17 4.44 -2.09 7.71
CA SER A 17 5.21 -0.85 7.71
C SER A 17 6.18 -0.79 6.53
N GLY A 18 6.88 -1.89 6.23
CA GLY A 18 7.78 -1.98 5.07
C GLY A 18 7.03 -1.82 3.74
N LEU A 19 5.90 -2.51 3.60
CA LEU A 19 5.04 -2.39 2.41
C LEU A 19 4.45 -0.98 2.25
N CYS A 20 4.03 -0.36 3.35
CA CYS A 20 3.50 1.00 3.36
C CYS A 20 4.59 2.01 2.94
N ALA A 21 5.80 1.91 3.49
CA ALA A 21 6.91 2.75 3.08
C ALA A 21 7.27 2.56 1.59
N TYR A 22 7.27 1.30 1.11
CA TYR A 22 7.53 0.98 -0.29
C TYR A 22 6.48 1.59 -1.24
N THR A 23 5.19 1.44 -0.94
CA THR A 23 4.10 1.99 -1.77
C THR A 23 4.12 3.52 -1.78
N TRP A 24 4.35 4.17 -0.64
CA TRP A 24 4.53 5.61 -0.54
C TRP A 24 5.74 6.12 -1.33
N TYR A 25 6.90 5.46 -1.21
CA TYR A 25 8.11 5.82 -1.95
C TYR A 25 7.85 5.85 -3.45
N TRP A 26 7.23 4.81 -3.99
CA TRP A 26 6.94 4.73 -5.41
C TRP A 26 5.83 5.69 -5.85
N TYR A 27 4.81 5.89 -5.03
CA TYR A 27 3.76 6.88 -5.33
C TYR A 27 4.34 8.29 -5.46
N ILE A 28 5.18 8.72 -4.52
CA ILE A 28 5.83 10.04 -4.55
C ILE A 28 6.75 10.15 -5.77
N ARG A 29 7.55 9.12 -6.05
CA ARG A 29 8.45 9.10 -7.22
C ARG A 29 7.68 9.20 -8.53
N SER A 30 6.61 8.43 -8.69
CA SER A 30 5.74 8.51 -9.87
C SER A 30 5.06 9.87 -9.97
N PHE A 31 4.61 10.44 -8.84
CA PHE A 31 3.99 11.77 -8.83
C PHE A 31 4.96 12.84 -9.31
N ILE A 32 6.19 12.85 -8.81
CA ILE A 32 7.23 13.81 -9.24
C ILE A 32 7.55 13.63 -10.72
N PHE A 33 7.65 12.38 -11.20
CA PHE A 33 7.91 12.09 -12.62
C PHE A 33 6.81 12.66 -13.52
N TYR A 34 5.56 12.25 -13.29
CA TYR A 34 4.43 12.71 -14.11
C TYR A 34 4.20 14.22 -13.99
N PHE A 35 4.39 14.80 -12.80
CA PHE A 35 4.28 16.26 -12.62
C PHE A 35 5.30 17.03 -13.47
N ARG A 36 6.56 16.53 -13.55
CA ARG A 36 7.61 17.17 -14.36
C ARG A 36 7.39 16.99 -15.86
N SER A 37 6.74 15.91 -16.28
CA SER A 37 6.40 15.64 -17.67
C SER A 37 5.06 16.26 -18.10
N GLY A 38 4.41 17.08 -17.26
CA GLY A 38 3.12 17.69 -17.58
C GLY A 38 1.95 16.71 -17.59
N PHE A 39 2.03 15.66 -16.78
CA PHE A 39 1.14 14.49 -16.76
C PHE A 39 1.06 13.76 -18.10
N ASP A 40 2.18 13.70 -18.82
CA ASP A 40 2.31 12.81 -19.97
C ASP A 40 2.40 11.35 -19.50
N PHE A 41 1.38 10.57 -19.84
CA PHE A 41 1.27 9.15 -19.53
C PHE A 41 1.75 8.27 -20.67
N SER A 42 2.44 8.83 -21.68
CA SER A 42 3.00 8.01 -22.76
C SER A 42 4.09 7.04 -22.29
N GLU A 43 4.72 7.30 -21.14
CA GLU A 43 5.79 6.47 -20.58
C GLU A 43 5.36 5.87 -19.23
N ASP A 44 5.53 4.55 -19.09
CA ASP A 44 5.25 3.86 -17.82
C ASP A 44 6.43 4.02 -16.85
N PHE A 45 6.15 4.55 -15.66
CA PHE A 45 7.17 4.83 -14.65
C PHE A 45 6.88 4.13 -13.32
N GLY A 46 7.88 3.36 -12.86
CA GLY A 46 7.89 2.65 -11.60
C GLY A 46 7.74 1.14 -11.75
N PRO A 47 7.68 0.37 -10.63
CA PRO A 47 7.63 -1.07 -10.67
C PRO A 47 6.45 -1.55 -11.50
N GLN A 48 6.70 -2.54 -12.34
CA GLN A 48 5.67 -3.25 -13.07
C GLN A 48 4.74 -3.90 -12.03
N VAL A 49 3.45 -3.62 -12.15
CA VAL A 49 2.43 -4.36 -11.40
C VAL A 49 2.18 -5.66 -12.16
N SER A 50 3.19 -6.51 -12.25
CA SER A 50 3.03 -7.86 -12.81
C SER A 50 2.34 -8.71 -11.73
N TRP A 51 1.01 -8.66 -11.69
CA TRP A 51 0.20 -9.55 -10.85
C TRP A 51 0.14 -10.99 -11.38
N SER A 52 0.89 -11.30 -12.44
CA SER A 52 0.89 -12.63 -13.04
C SER A 52 2.23 -12.93 -13.70
N GLU A 53 3.04 -13.75 -13.04
CA GLU A 53 4.02 -14.61 -13.69
C GLU A 53 3.32 -15.78 -14.43
N PHE A 54 1.97 -15.77 -14.49
CA PHE A 54 1.07 -16.87 -14.85
C PHE A 54 0.04 -16.51 -15.95
N GLN A 55 0.16 -15.37 -16.64
CA GLN A 55 -0.71 -15.04 -17.77
C GLN A 55 0.11 -14.58 -18.97
N ASP A 56 0.26 -15.49 -19.94
CA ASP A 56 0.68 -15.30 -21.34
C ASP A 56 -0.26 -14.38 -22.15
N ASP A 57 -0.99 -13.46 -21.51
CA ASP A 57 -1.86 -12.52 -22.20
C ASP A 57 -1.21 -11.14 -22.19
N GLU A 58 -0.85 -10.68 -23.39
CA GLU A 58 -0.35 -9.34 -23.77
C GLU A 58 -1.36 -8.22 -23.49
N ARG A 59 -1.96 -8.21 -22.30
CA ARG A 59 -2.72 -7.08 -21.79
C ARG A 59 -1.96 -6.57 -20.58
N ASP A 60 -1.03 -5.67 -20.86
CA ASP A 60 -0.60 -4.62 -19.92
C ASP A 60 -1.84 -4.05 -19.23
N LEU A 61 -2.21 -4.63 -18.09
CA LEU A 61 -3.56 -4.57 -17.53
C LEU A 61 -3.87 -3.24 -16.81
N ALA A 62 -3.09 -2.21 -17.08
CA ALA A 62 -3.47 -0.84 -16.78
C ALA A 62 -2.72 0.09 -17.74
N ASN A 63 -3.47 0.91 -18.46
CA ASN A 63 -2.91 2.07 -19.13
C ASN A 63 -2.05 2.84 -18.09
N PRO A 64 -0.83 3.30 -18.37
CA PRO A 64 0.04 4.00 -17.41
C PRO A 64 -0.70 5.09 -16.59
N ARG A 65 -1.70 5.72 -17.21
CA ARG A 65 -2.67 6.61 -16.57
C ARG A 65 -3.49 5.94 -15.46
N GLU A 66 -4.09 4.79 -15.70
CA GLU A 66 -4.88 4.03 -14.71
C GLU A 66 -4.01 3.47 -13.59
N LYS A 67 -2.81 3.00 -13.93
CA LYS A 67 -1.82 2.56 -12.95
C LYS A 67 -1.48 3.68 -11.98
N PHE A 68 -1.23 4.88 -12.49
CA PHE A 68 -0.91 6.04 -11.66
C PHE A 68 -2.12 6.60 -10.90
N LEU A 69 -3.27 6.77 -11.57
CA LEU A 69 -4.44 7.43 -10.98
C LEU A 69 -5.29 6.54 -10.08
N VAL A 70 -5.21 5.21 -10.24
CA VAL A 70 -6.06 4.26 -9.50
C VAL A 70 -5.20 3.30 -8.70
N ALA A 71 -4.38 2.47 -9.37
CA ALA A 71 -3.69 1.38 -8.68
C ALA A 71 -2.74 1.88 -7.58
N ARG A 72 -1.94 2.91 -7.87
CA ARG A 72 -1.01 3.51 -6.91
C ARG A 72 -1.71 4.14 -5.70
N PRO A 73 -2.65 5.10 -5.82
CA PRO A 73 -3.30 5.68 -4.66
C PRO A 73 -4.12 4.66 -3.88
N VAL A 74 -4.79 3.71 -4.55
CA VAL A 74 -5.50 2.63 -3.87
C VAL A 74 -4.54 1.77 -3.06
N SER A 75 -3.35 1.43 -3.60
CA SER A 75 -2.35 0.66 -2.86
C SER A 75 -1.86 1.40 -1.61
N VAL A 76 -1.59 2.70 -1.73
CA VAL A 76 -1.14 3.55 -0.62
C VAL A 76 -2.22 3.66 0.46
N LEU A 77 -3.47 3.87 0.05
CA LEU A 77 -4.61 3.95 0.98
C LEU A 77 -4.85 2.61 1.69
N ALA A 78 -4.82 1.49 0.95
CA ALA A 78 -5.01 0.17 1.53
C ALA A 78 -3.91 -0.19 2.54
N THR A 79 -2.63 -0.01 2.19
CA THR A 79 -1.52 -0.30 3.12
C THR A 79 -1.53 0.63 4.32
N SER A 80 -1.86 1.90 4.14
CA SER A 80 -1.97 2.87 5.24
C SER A 80 -3.12 2.51 6.17
N PHE A 81 -4.29 2.13 5.63
CA PHE A 81 -5.44 1.72 6.41
C PHE A 81 -5.15 0.45 7.23
N ILE A 82 -4.55 -0.58 6.61
CA ILE A 82 -4.16 -1.81 7.30
C ILE A 82 -3.16 -1.49 8.42
N LEU A 83 -2.17 -0.63 8.16
CA LEU A 83 -1.19 -0.22 9.16
C LEU A 83 -1.87 0.48 10.35
N VAL A 84 -2.82 1.38 10.09
CA VAL A 84 -3.61 2.05 11.13
C VAL A 84 -4.38 1.01 11.94
N CYS A 85 -5.08 0.05 11.31
CA CYS A 85 -5.80 -1.01 12.04
C CYS A 85 -4.87 -1.82 12.96
N ILE A 86 -3.67 -2.19 12.47
CA ILE A 86 -2.69 -2.92 13.27
C ILE A 86 -2.19 -2.08 14.46
N VAL A 87 -1.91 -0.80 14.24
CA VAL A 87 -1.48 0.12 15.31
C VAL A 87 -2.58 0.29 16.35
N LEU A 88 -3.84 0.43 15.93
CA LEU A 88 -4.99 0.52 16.84
C LEU A 88 -5.19 -0.76 17.67
N ALA A 89 -4.99 -1.93 17.04
CA ALA A 89 -5.03 -3.21 17.73
C ALA A 89 -3.88 -3.37 18.73
N LEU A 90 -2.66 -2.93 18.37
CA LEU A 90 -1.48 -2.94 19.25
C LEU A 90 -1.59 -1.94 20.41
N MET A 91 -2.24 -0.81 20.20
CA MET A 91 -2.53 0.17 21.26
C MET A 91 -3.63 -0.30 22.22
N GLU A 92 -4.19 -1.50 21.99
CA GLU A 92 -5.32 -2.06 22.75
C GLU A 92 -6.39 -1.00 22.98
N TRP A 93 -6.77 -0.29 21.90
CA TRP A 93 -7.60 0.92 21.94
C TRP A 93 -8.57 0.84 23.11
N PRO A 94 -8.33 1.63 24.19
CA PRO A 94 -8.90 1.33 25.48
C PRO A 94 -10.39 1.31 25.28
N CYS A 95 -11.02 0.19 25.63
CA CYS A 95 -12.45 0.00 25.46
C CYS A 95 -13.12 1.30 25.92
N VAL A 96 -13.75 1.99 24.97
CA VAL A 96 -14.54 3.18 25.23
C VAL A 96 -15.72 2.70 26.08
N GLY A 97 -15.52 2.60 27.40
CA GLY A 97 -16.44 1.96 28.34
C GLY A 97 -15.93 0.73 29.09
N CYS A 98 -14.63 0.45 29.19
CA CYS A 98 -14.13 -0.44 30.24
C CYS A 98 -14.23 0.30 31.59
N GLY A 99 -15.44 0.29 32.18
CA GLY A 99 -15.67 0.58 33.59
C GLY A 99 -15.00 -0.48 34.49
N PRO A 100 -14.95 -0.24 35.81
CA PRO A 100 -14.22 -1.09 36.76
C PRO A 100 -14.65 -2.56 36.71
#